data_AF-A0A377GM16-F1
#
_entry.id   AF-A0A377GM16-F1
#
_cell.length_a   1.000
_cell.length_b   1.000
_cell.length_c   1.000
_cell.angle_alpha   90.00
_cell.angle_beta   90.00
_cell.angle_gamma   90.00
#
_symmetry.space_group_name_H-M   'P 1'
#
loop_
_entity.id
_entity.type
_entity.pdbx_description
1 polymer ?
#
loop_
_entity_poly.entity_id
_entity_poly.type
_entity_poly.pdbx_seq_one_letter_code
_entity_poly.pdbx_strand_id
1 'polypeptide(L)'
;MVQDESKKKSKGHIVLSSHPSGHTAAPLKIKWGAENPKERGPVIASLTNIKNRNAVGTHSGSYSVYRALAVAAGVLDPEHVPDLTDTTPPVAIGPHPQWSDTQKIVSLDPWGHLVASVFAEEIHAGYDIRPTIAVTKAHINIPELHTAIQKGRLKPDGKILKESGDVAVTKVALEPVWYLPGIAERFGVSESLLRRTLFEQTAGMFPELVTRSDYDVFLPPIGGMTAYFFGDVTTIHDPKIELTCRIHDECNGSDVFGSDICTCRPYLVHGIELSIESAQKGGAGLIVYNRKEGRALGEVTKFLVYNARKRQKGGDTAAKYFERTECVAGVQDMRFQELMSDVLHWLGITKIHRFVSMSNMKYDALLKSGIQVVERVTIPDELVPPDAQVEMNAKRAAGYYSPDRIVDINELARTRGRDLNE
;
A
#
# COMPACT_ATOMS: atom_id res chain seq x y z
N MET A 1 -17.00 -44.16 -9.02
CA MET A 1 -15.87 -43.82 -9.90
C MET A 1 -16.34 -42.72 -10.84
N VAL A 2 -16.19 -41.46 -10.43
CA VAL A 2 -16.42 -40.32 -11.32
C VAL A 2 -15.20 -40.27 -12.23
N GLN A 3 -15.39 -40.45 -13.53
CA GLN A 3 -14.31 -40.31 -14.50
C GLN A 3 -13.81 -38.88 -14.46
N ASP A 4 -12.54 -38.73 -14.12
CA ASP A 4 -11.80 -37.48 -14.14
C ASP A 4 -11.63 -37.02 -15.60
N GLU A 5 -12.55 -36.17 -16.07
CA GLU A 5 -12.50 -35.55 -17.40
C GLU A 5 -11.37 -34.51 -17.52
N SER A 6 -10.55 -34.27 -16.48
CA SER A 6 -9.42 -33.33 -16.51
C SER A 6 -8.29 -33.72 -17.46
N LYS A 7 -8.35 -34.90 -18.10
CA LYS A 7 -7.34 -35.36 -19.06
C LYS A 7 -7.31 -34.60 -20.39
N LYS A 8 -8.25 -33.69 -20.68
CA LYS A 8 -8.22 -32.88 -21.93
C LYS A 8 -7.46 -31.56 -21.74
N LYS A 9 -6.13 -31.69 -21.75
CA LYS A 9 -5.03 -30.70 -21.93
C LYS A 9 -3.99 -30.77 -20.81
N SER A 10 -3.32 -31.93 -20.69
CA SER A 10 -1.96 -31.94 -20.12
C SER A 10 -1.08 -31.06 -21.02
N LYS A 11 -0.90 -29.79 -20.67
CA LYS A 11 0.17 -28.98 -21.27
C LYS A 11 1.50 -29.62 -20.88
N GLY A 12 2.40 -29.71 -21.85
CA GLY A 12 3.65 -30.46 -21.77
C GLY A 12 4.63 -30.01 -20.68
N HIS A 13 5.88 -30.50 -20.82
CA HIS A 13 7.01 -30.27 -19.92
C HIS A 13 7.01 -28.88 -19.24
N ILE A 14 7.12 -28.83 -17.91
CA ILE A 14 7.23 -27.57 -17.16
C ILE A 14 8.52 -26.87 -17.59
N VAL A 15 8.39 -25.68 -18.19
CA VAL A 15 9.54 -24.85 -18.52
C VAL A 15 9.81 -23.94 -17.34
N LEU A 16 10.96 -24.11 -16.71
CA LEU A 16 11.40 -23.25 -15.62
C LEU A 16 11.84 -21.89 -16.19
N SER A 17 11.25 -20.81 -15.68
CA SER A 17 11.60 -19.43 -16.03
C SER A 17 13.00 -19.01 -15.53
N SER A 18 13.59 -19.80 -14.63
CA SER A 18 14.90 -19.60 -14.02
C SER A 18 16.07 -20.09 -14.85
N HIS A 19 15.84 -20.98 -15.82
CA HIS A 19 16.90 -21.44 -16.70
C HIS A 19 16.90 -20.61 -18.00
N PRO A 20 17.98 -19.89 -18.33
CA PRO A 20 18.10 -19.22 -19.62
C PRO A 20 18.15 -20.28 -20.72
N SER A 21 16.99 -20.60 -21.30
CA SER A 21 16.89 -21.49 -22.45
C SER A 21 17.37 -20.75 -23.69
N GLY A 22 18.69 -20.63 -23.82
CA GLY A 22 19.34 -19.76 -24.78
C GLY A 22 19.22 -18.28 -24.37
N HIS A 23 20.27 -17.49 -24.59
CA HIS A 23 20.30 -16.07 -24.31
C HIS A 23 19.37 -15.24 -25.23
N THR A 24 18.08 -15.56 -25.33
CA THR A 24 17.13 -14.64 -25.93
C THR A 24 16.67 -13.67 -24.86
N ALA A 25 17.30 -12.49 -24.83
CA ALA A 25 16.80 -11.35 -24.08
C ALA A 25 15.32 -11.11 -24.42
N ALA A 26 14.54 -10.65 -23.45
CA ALA A 26 13.14 -10.29 -23.69
C ALA A 26 13.08 -9.32 -24.89
N PRO A 27 12.16 -9.52 -25.84
CA PRO A 27 12.05 -8.66 -27.02
C PRO A 27 11.73 -7.21 -26.64
N LEU A 28 10.99 -7.00 -25.54
CA LEU A 28 10.67 -5.69 -24.98
C LEU A 28 11.39 -5.51 -23.64
N LYS A 29 12.46 -4.72 -23.63
CA LYS A 29 13.23 -4.39 -22.43
C LYS A 29 12.58 -3.25 -21.64
N ILE A 30 12.78 -3.24 -20.34
CA ILE A 30 12.38 -2.13 -19.47
C ILE A 30 13.56 -1.18 -19.33
N LYS A 31 13.35 0.10 -19.66
CA LYS A 31 14.24 1.21 -19.32
C LYS A 31 13.60 2.02 -18.20
N TRP A 32 13.84 1.62 -16.95
CA TRP A 32 13.26 2.31 -15.80
C TRP A 32 13.66 3.79 -15.80
N GLY A 33 12.70 4.68 -15.54
CA GLY A 33 12.93 6.13 -15.58
C GLY A 33 12.86 6.80 -16.95
N ALA A 34 12.61 6.08 -18.05
CA ALA A 34 12.38 6.76 -19.33
C ALA A 34 11.05 7.55 -19.31
N GLU A 35 11.10 8.81 -19.77
CA GLU A 35 9.95 9.73 -19.81
C GLU A 35 8.88 9.30 -20.81
N ASN A 36 9.28 8.72 -21.93
CA ASN A 36 8.34 8.23 -22.92
C ASN A 36 7.95 6.78 -22.56
N PRO A 37 6.65 6.45 -22.46
CA PRO A 37 6.25 5.11 -22.02
C PRO A 37 6.61 4.00 -23.02
N LYS A 38 6.63 4.28 -24.33
CA LYS A 38 7.08 3.31 -25.34
C LYS A 38 8.58 3.04 -25.21
N GLU A 39 9.38 4.05 -24.88
CA GLU A 39 10.80 3.85 -24.58
C GLU A 39 11.03 3.14 -23.24
N ARG A 40 10.24 3.49 -22.21
CA ARG A 40 10.25 2.82 -20.90
C ARG A 40 9.97 1.32 -21.06
N GLY A 41 9.07 0.96 -21.97
CA GLY A 41 8.64 -0.41 -22.25
C GLY A 41 7.66 -0.94 -21.21
N PRO A 42 6.82 -1.95 -21.52
CA PRO A 42 5.82 -2.48 -20.59
C PRO A 42 6.42 -3.43 -19.55
N VAL A 43 5.74 -3.60 -18.42
CA VAL A 43 6.00 -4.71 -17.49
C VAL A 43 5.28 -5.96 -18.00
N ILE A 44 6.03 -7.04 -18.26
CA ILE A 44 5.51 -8.32 -18.77
C ILE A 44 5.96 -9.43 -17.83
N ALA A 45 5.02 -9.93 -17.02
CA ALA A 45 5.21 -11.10 -16.16
C ALA A 45 4.41 -12.31 -16.67
N SER A 46 4.43 -12.54 -17.99
CA SER A 46 3.64 -13.57 -18.68
C SER A 46 3.78 -14.98 -18.12
N LEU A 47 2.66 -15.67 -17.90
CA LEU A 47 2.63 -17.07 -17.46
C LEU A 47 2.52 -18.07 -18.60
N THR A 48 2.20 -17.60 -19.81
CA THR A 48 1.92 -18.44 -20.98
C THR A 48 3.06 -18.41 -21.99
N ASN A 49 3.69 -17.24 -22.19
CA ASN A 49 4.86 -17.08 -23.05
C ASN A 49 6.07 -16.55 -22.25
N ILE A 50 6.84 -17.48 -21.71
CA ILE A 50 8.01 -17.20 -20.86
C ILE A 50 9.07 -16.36 -21.60
N LYS A 51 9.18 -16.47 -22.93
CA LYS A 51 10.17 -15.73 -23.74
C LYS A 51 9.92 -14.21 -23.76
N ASN A 52 8.69 -13.79 -23.53
CA ASN A 52 8.32 -12.38 -23.53
C ASN A 52 8.49 -11.71 -22.17
N ARG A 53 8.79 -12.49 -21.12
CA ARG A 53 8.91 -11.97 -19.76
C ARG A 53 10.10 -11.03 -19.62
N ASN A 54 9.90 -9.95 -18.88
CA ASN A 54 10.95 -8.99 -18.52
C ASN A 54 10.94 -8.62 -17.02
N ALA A 55 10.16 -9.35 -16.22
CA ALA A 55 10.04 -9.15 -14.78
C ALA A 55 9.97 -10.49 -14.01
N VAL A 56 10.45 -10.44 -12.77
CA VAL A 56 10.33 -11.50 -11.78
C VAL A 56 8.91 -11.50 -11.18
N GLY A 57 8.35 -12.67 -10.87
CA GLY A 57 7.05 -12.78 -10.20
C GLY A 57 5.87 -12.89 -11.18
N THR A 58 4.72 -12.32 -10.85
CA THR A 58 3.52 -12.38 -11.69
C THR A 58 2.61 -11.19 -11.39
N HIS A 59 1.79 -10.79 -12.36
CA HIS A 59 0.71 -9.85 -12.13
C HIS A 59 -0.28 -10.38 -11.07
N SER A 60 -1.09 -9.48 -10.51
CA SER A 60 -2.07 -9.76 -9.46
C SER A 60 -1.50 -9.91 -8.05
N GLY A 61 -0.21 -9.60 -7.84
CA GLY A 61 0.40 -9.54 -6.50
C GLY A 61 0.04 -10.73 -5.61
N SER A 62 -0.47 -10.46 -4.40
CA SER A 62 -0.91 -11.49 -3.45
C SER A 62 -2.07 -12.36 -3.93
N TYR A 63 -2.80 -11.96 -4.98
CA TYR A 63 -3.89 -12.75 -5.58
C TYR A 63 -3.43 -13.79 -6.60
N SER A 64 -2.14 -13.78 -6.97
CA SER A 64 -1.58 -14.74 -7.94
C SER A 64 -1.75 -16.21 -7.53
N VAL A 65 -1.65 -16.52 -6.23
CA VAL A 65 -1.86 -17.88 -5.71
C VAL A 65 -3.34 -18.29 -5.84
N TYR A 66 -4.27 -17.38 -5.57
CA TYR A 66 -5.71 -17.64 -5.79
C TYR A 66 -6.03 -17.84 -7.28
N ARG A 67 -5.38 -17.06 -8.16
CA ARG A 67 -5.48 -17.28 -9.60
C ARG A 67 -5.00 -18.69 -9.98
N ALA A 68 -3.86 -19.13 -9.43
CA ALA A 68 -3.34 -20.48 -9.68
C ALA A 68 -4.32 -21.58 -9.21
N LEU A 69 -4.96 -21.39 -8.05
CA LEU A 69 -6.02 -22.28 -7.57
C LEU A 69 -7.23 -22.28 -8.50
N ALA A 70 -7.67 -21.12 -8.99
CA ALA A 70 -8.79 -21.02 -9.94
C ALA A 70 -8.49 -21.74 -11.26
N VAL A 71 -7.25 -21.65 -11.76
CA VAL A 71 -6.78 -22.40 -12.93
C VAL A 71 -6.78 -23.91 -12.65
N ALA A 72 -6.22 -24.33 -11.51
CA ALA A 72 -6.17 -25.74 -11.12
C ALA A 72 -7.58 -26.33 -10.94
N ALA A 73 -8.53 -25.53 -10.45
CA ALA A 73 -9.93 -25.91 -10.30
C ALA A 73 -10.73 -25.86 -11.62
N GLY A 74 -10.10 -25.47 -12.75
CA GLY A 74 -10.77 -25.33 -14.04
C GLY A 74 -11.76 -24.15 -14.15
N VAL A 75 -11.76 -23.25 -13.16
CA VAL A 75 -12.63 -22.05 -13.12
C VAL A 75 -12.10 -20.95 -14.03
N LEU A 76 -10.77 -20.88 -14.24
CA LEU A 76 -10.12 -19.89 -15.08
C LEU A 76 -9.26 -20.57 -16.14
N ASP A 77 -9.42 -20.18 -17.41
CA ASP A 77 -8.50 -20.62 -18.47
C ASP A 77 -7.11 -19.97 -18.24
N PRO A 78 -6.02 -20.75 -18.11
CA PRO A 78 -4.67 -20.19 -17.98
C PRO A 78 -4.26 -19.30 -19.15
N GLU A 79 -4.81 -19.51 -20.35
CA GLU A 79 -4.56 -18.72 -21.57
C GLU A 79 -5.54 -17.55 -21.76
N HIS A 80 -6.41 -17.29 -20.78
CA HIS A 80 -7.33 -16.17 -20.87
C HIS A 80 -6.57 -14.84 -21.02
N VAL A 81 -6.81 -14.17 -22.15
CA VAL A 81 -6.37 -12.81 -22.43
C VAL A 81 -7.46 -11.86 -21.93
N PRO A 82 -7.17 -10.98 -20.95
CA PRO A 82 -8.14 -10.01 -20.48
C PRO A 82 -8.58 -9.05 -21.59
N ASP A 83 -9.88 -8.77 -21.66
CA ASP A 83 -10.39 -7.64 -22.44
C ASP A 83 -10.22 -6.34 -21.63
N LEU A 84 -9.45 -5.40 -22.19
CA LEU A 84 -9.15 -4.10 -21.57
C LEU A 84 -9.90 -2.95 -22.27
N THR A 85 -10.91 -3.26 -23.08
CA THR A 85 -11.80 -2.27 -23.67
C THR A 85 -12.55 -1.52 -22.56
N ASP A 86 -12.64 -0.19 -22.69
CA ASP A 86 -13.32 0.70 -21.73
C ASP A 86 -12.81 0.63 -20.28
N THR A 87 -11.58 0.14 -20.05
CA THR A 87 -10.96 0.10 -18.72
C THR A 87 -10.08 1.31 -18.41
N THR A 88 -10.07 2.34 -19.26
CA THR A 88 -9.22 3.52 -19.07
C THR A 88 -9.69 4.36 -17.88
N PRO A 89 -8.76 4.97 -17.11
CA PRO A 89 -9.10 5.87 -16.01
C PRO A 89 -10.13 6.94 -16.37
N PRO A 90 -11.12 7.23 -15.52
CA PRO A 90 -12.12 8.28 -15.76
C PRO A 90 -11.59 9.70 -15.56
N VAL A 91 -10.33 9.84 -15.16
CA VAL A 91 -9.63 11.09 -14.87
C VAL A 91 -8.16 10.94 -15.27
N ALA A 92 -7.58 11.99 -15.85
CA ALA A 92 -6.17 12.01 -16.19
C ALA A 92 -5.33 12.23 -14.92
N ILE A 93 -4.28 11.43 -14.76
CA ILE A 93 -3.27 11.57 -13.71
C ILE A 93 -1.91 11.51 -14.40
N GLY A 94 -1.08 12.53 -14.17
CA GLY A 94 0.23 12.69 -14.77
C GLY A 94 0.22 12.84 -16.31
N PRO A 95 1.39 12.63 -16.95
CA PRO A 95 2.67 12.30 -16.32
C PRO A 95 3.20 13.44 -15.45
N HIS A 96 3.90 13.09 -14.37
CA HIS A 96 4.60 14.06 -13.52
C HIS A 96 6.11 13.87 -13.63
N PRO A 97 6.94 14.91 -13.42
CA PRO A 97 8.41 14.79 -13.55
C PRO A 97 9.02 13.68 -12.71
N GLN A 98 8.39 13.32 -11.58
CA GLN A 98 8.84 12.25 -10.69
C GLN A 98 8.73 10.85 -11.31
N TRP A 99 7.99 10.67 -12.41
CA TRP A 99 7.81 9.36 -13.05
C TRP A 99 9.07 8.88 -13.80
N SER A 100 9.90 9.81 -14.26
CA SER A 100 11.18 9.52 -14.91
C SER A 100 12.37 9.53 -13.93
N ASP A 101 12.17 9.96 -12.70
CA ASP A 101 13.20 9.93 -11.66
C ASP A 101 13.27 8.55 -11.01
N THR A 102 14.33 7.81 -11.32
CA THR A 102 14.57 6.44 -10.84
C THR A 102 14.74 6.34 -9.32
N GLN A 103 14.98 7.46 -8.62
CA GLN A 103 15.07 7.52 -7.17
C GLN A 103 13.75 7.89 -6.51
N LYS A 104 12.76 8.44 -7.23
CA LYS A 104 11.47 8.85 -6.65
C LYS A 104 10.49 7.69 -6.58
N ILE A 105 10.32 6.94 -7.66
CA ILE A 105 9.36 5.84 -7.74
C ILE A 105 10.10 4.53 -8.02
N VAL A 106 10.08 3.64 -7.03
CA VAL A 106 10.79 2.35 -7.06
C VAL A 106 9.90 1.16 -6.69
N SER A 107 8.67 1.39 -6.23
CA SER A 107 7.78 0.36 -5.67
C SER A 107 6.39 0.25 -6.33
N LEU A 108 6.13 1.05 -7.36
CA LEU A 108 4.98 0.93 -8.25
C LEU A 108 5.40 1.23 -9.70
N ASP A 109 4.57 0.86 -10.68
CA ASP A 109 4.76 1.21 -12.08
C ASP A 109 4.10 2.56 -12.39
N PRO A 110 4.86 3.63 -12.69
CA PRO A 110 4.27 4.95 -12.95
C PRO A 110 3.28 4.98 -14.11
N TRP A 111 3.44 4.08 -15.08
CA TRP A 111 2.61 3.97 -16.28
C TRP A 111 1.49 2.94 -16.15
N GLY A 112 1.35 2.31 -14.98
CA GLY A 112 0.53 1.12 -14.74
C GLY A 112 -0.95 1.28 -15.08
N HIS A 113 -1.50 2.49 -15.03
CA HIS A 113 -2.90 2.82 -15.37
C HIS A 113 -3.13 3.13 -16.85
N LEU A 114 -2.05 3.30 -17.63
CA LEU A 114 -2.10 3.70 -19.04
C LEU A 114 -1.70 2.56 -19.99
N VAL A 115 -1.28 1.40 -19.48
CA VAL A 115 -0.70 0.33 -20.30
C VAL A 115 -1.67 -0.19 -21.38
N ALA A 116 -2.97 -0.20 -21.11
CA ALA A 116 -3.99 -0.67 -22.06
C ALA A 116 -4.05 0.20 -23.33
N SER A 117 -3.89 1.52 -23.19
CA SER A 117 -3.90 2.45 -24.32
C SER A 117 -2.51 2.62 -24.93
N VAL A 118 -1.47 2.74 -24.10
CA VAL A 118 -0.09 2.94 -24.55
C VAL A 118 0.43 1.72 -25.31
N PHE A 119 0.14 0.51 -24.84
CA PHE A 119 0.66 -0.73 -25.42
C PHE A 119 -0.43 -1.55 -26.13
N ALA A 120 -1.45 -0.86 -26.66
CA ALA A 120 -2.55 -1.50 -27.35
C ALA A 120 -2.05 -2.41 -28.49
N GLU A 121 -1.12 -1.94 -29.32
CA GLU A 121 -0.57 -2.72 -30.44
C GLU A 121 0.12 -4.00 -29.97
N GLU A 122 0.93 -3.93 -28.92
CA GLU A 122 1.63 -5.09 -28.35
C GLU A 122 0.64 -6.07 -27.71
N ILE A 123 -0.40 -5.57 -27.03
CA ILE A 123 -1.48 -6.40 -26.48
C ILE A 123 -2.21 -7.15 -27.62
N HIS A 124 -2.57 -6.46 -28.71
CA HIS A 124 -3.18 -7.07 -29.89
C HIS A 124 -2.24 -8.08 -30.57
N ALA A 125 -0.93 -7.87 -30.50
CA ALA A 125 0.09 -8.81 -30.98
C ALA A 125 0.31 -10.02 -30.02
N GLY A 126 -0.42 -10.11 -28.91
CA GLY A 126 -0.41 -11.25 -27.99
C GLY A 126 0.58 -11.13 -26.83
N TYR A 127 1.10 -9.94 -26.54
CA TYR A 127 1.91 -9.71 -25.33
C TYR A 127 1.01 -9.63 -24.09
N ASP A 128 1.36 -10.37 -23.03
CA ASP A 128 0.65 -10.37 -21.75
C ASP A 128 1.03 -9.14 -20.90
N ILE A 129 0.52 -7.97 -21.31
CA ILE A 129 0.72 -6.68 -20.64
C ILE A 129 -0.58 -6.35 -19.90
N ARG A 130 -0.50 -6.13 -18.58
CA ARG A 130 -1.68 -5.90 -17.74
C ARG A 130 -1.53 -4.63 -16.91
N PRO A 131 -2.62 -3.88 -16.67
CA PRO A 131 -2.61 -2.75 -15.74
C PRO A 131 -2.19 -3.20 -14.34
N THR A 132 -1.34 -2.41 -13.71
CA THR A 132 -0.93 -2.57 -12.30
C THR A 132 -1.51 -1.46 -11.43
N ILE A 133 -2.14 -0.45 -12.05
CA ILE A 133 -2.90 0.61 -11.39
C ILE A 133 -4.25 0.72 -12.08
N ALA A 134 -5.32 0.82 -11.30
CA ALA A 134 -6.67 1.07 -11.81
C ALA A 134 -7.29 2.25 -11.07
N VAL A 135 -8.00 3.10 -11.80
CA VAL A 135 -8.64 4.32 -11.27
C VAL A 135 -10.12 4.30 -11.58
N THR A 136 -10.97 4.63 -10.61
CA THR A 136 -12.42 4.70 -10.81
C THR A 136 -13.05 5.80 -9.95
N LYS A 137 -14.28 6.18 -10.25
CA LYS A 137 -15.10 7.06 -9.40
C LYS A 137 -16.09 6.23 -8.60
N ALA A 138 -16.27 6.58 -7.33
CA ALA A 138 -17.18 5.87 -6.45
C ALA A 138 -17.72 6.80 -5.36
N HIS A 139 -18.64 6.27 -4.55
CA HIS A 139 -18.96 6.84 -3.27
C HIS A 139 -18.37 5.97 -2.14
N ILE A 140 -18.05 6.58 -1.01
CA ILE A 140 -17.86 5.87 0.26
C ILE A 140 -18.92 6.34 1.25
N ASN A 141 -19.32 5.44 2.13
CA ASN A 141 -20.27 5.72 3.20
C ASN A 141 -19.89 4.86 4.40
N ILE A 142 -19.63 5.49 5.54
CA ILE A 142 -19.29 4.81 6.80
C ILE A 142 -20.13 5.42 7.93
N PRO A 143 -20.48 4.64 8.97
CA PRO A 143 -21.35 5.09 10.06
C PRO A 143 -20.87 6.38 10.77
N GLU A 144 -19.56 6.60 10.84
CA GLU A 144 -18.98 7.77 11.48
C GLU A 144 -19.27 9.07 10.74
N LEU A 145 -19.47 9.03 9.42
CA LEU A 145 -19.85 10.23 8.65
C LEU A 145 -21.26 10.70 9.01
N HIS A 146 -22.19 9.76 9.22
CA HIS A 146 -23.54 10.09 9.72
C HIS A 146 -23.46 10.72 11.11
N THR A 147 -22.65 10.14 11.98
CA THR A 147 -22.42 10.68 13.33
C THR A 147 -21.79 12.08 13.26
N ALA A 148 -20.84 12.29 12.35
CA ALA A 148 -20.19 13.59 12.14
C ALA A 148 -21.19 14.65 11.67
N ILE A 149 -22.09 14.30 10.75
CA ILE A 149 -23.17 15.19 10.27
C ILE A 149 -24.14 15.51 11.42
N GLN A 150 -24.62 14.50 12.14
CA GLN A 150 -25.55 14.69 13.26
C GLN A 150 -24.96 15.58 14.37
N LYS A 151 -23.67 15.44 14.64
CA LYS A 151 -22.94 16.28 15.60
C LYS A 151 -22.50 17.64 15.03
N GLY A 152 -22.81 17.94 13.77
CA GLY A 152 -22.46 19.20 13.10
C GLY A 152 -20.97 19.38 12.80
N ARG A 153 -20.16 18.31 12.91
CA ARG A 153 -18.72 18.31 12.57
C ARG A 153 -18.51 18.37 11.07
N LEU A 154 -19.37 17.68 10.31
CA LEU A 154 -19.42 17.78 8.85
C LEU A 154 -20.75 18.39 8.40
N LYS A 155 -20.70 19.17 7.31
CA LYS A 155 -21.88 19.76 6.68
C LYS A 155 -21.96 19.29 5.24
N PRO A 156 -23.04 18.59 4.83
CA PRO A 156 -23.23 18.23 3.43
C PRO A 156 -23.23 19.46 2.51
N ASP A 157 -22.56 19.36 1.38
CA ASP A 157 -22.51 20.38 0.32
C ASP A 157 -23.18 19.91 -0.98
N GLY A 158 -23.67 18.67 -1.01
CA GLY A 158 -24.30 18.03 -2.16
C GLY A 158 -23.34 17.64 -3.29
N LYS A 159 -22.04 17.96 -3.15
CA LYS A 159 -21.00 17.71 -4.16
C LYS A 159 -19.97 16.71 -3.66
N ILE A 160 -19.25 17.05 -2.59
CA ILE A 160 -18.28 16.18 -1.95
C ILE A 160 -18.99 15.25 -0.97
N LEU A 161 -19.84 15.82 -0.11
CA LEU A 161 -20.61 15.10 0.90
C LEU A 161 -22.10 15.32 0.66
N LYS A 162 -22.83 14.22 0.45
CA LYS A 162 -24.29 14.23 0.29
C LYS A 162 -24.99 14.15 1.65
N GLU A 163 -26.26 14.55 1.67
CA GLU A 163 -27.11 14.42 2.86
C GLU A 163 -27.27 12.96 3.32
N SER A 164 -27.14 12.00 2.40
CA SER A 164 -27.13 10.56 2.70
C SER A 164 -25.86 10.08 3.44
N GLY A 165 -24.88 10.94 3.69
CA GLY A 165 -23.56 10.56 4.20
C GLY A 165 -22.63 9.98 3.14
N ASP A 166 -23.07 9.85 1.88
CA ASP A 166 -22.21 9.44 0.78
C ASP A 166 -21.19 10.52 0.45
N VAL A 167 -19.94 10.11 0.31
CA VAL A 167 -18.84 10.98 -0.09
C VAL A 167 -18.36 10.59 -1.47
N ALA A 168 -18.40 11.53 -2.42
CA ALA A 168 -17.89 11.33 -3.76
C ALA A 168 -16.35 11.30 -3.74
N VAL A 169 -15.78 10.23 -4.28
CA VAL A 169 -14.33 10.03 -4.33
C VAL A 169 -13.87 9.50 -5.67
N THR A 170 -12.65 9.86 -6.05
CA THR A 170 -11.87 9.04 -6.98
C THR A 170 -11.14 7.99 -6.15
N LYS A 171 -11.11 6.73 -6.59
CA LYS A 171 -10.39 5.64 -5.93
C LYS A 171 -9.36 5.07 -6.87
N VAL A 172 -8.21 4.71 -6.33
CA VAL A 172 -7.12 4.06 -7.05
C VAL A 172 -6.76 2.77 -6.35
N ALA A 173 -6.56 1.70 -7.10
CA ALA A 173 -5.95 0.46 -6.64
C ALA A 173 -4.56 0.33 -7.29
N LEU A 174 -3.54 -0.01 -6.49
CA LEU A 174 -2.16 -0.14 -6.95
C LEU A 174 -1.58 -1.49 -6.52
N GLU A 175 -1.05 -2.22 -7.51
CA GLU A 175 -0.23 -3.40 -7.30
C GLU A 175 1.25 -3.00 -7.12
N PRO A 176 2.00 -3.70 -6.25
CA PRO A 176 3.41 -3.43 -6.06
C PRO A 176 4.22 -3.87 -7.29
N VAL A 177 5.05 -2.96 -7.80
CA VAL A 177 6.01 -3.24 -8.89
C VAL A 177 7.34 -2.62 -8.48
N TRP A 178 8.29 -3.48 -8.15
CA TRP A 178 9.57 -3.07 -7.56
C TRP A 178 10.64 -2.98 -8.63
N TYR A 179 11.29 -1.83 -8.71
CA TYR A 179 12.57 -1.66 -9.40
C TYR A 179 13.70 -2.01 -8.43
N LEU A 180 14.27 -3.20 -8.59
CA LEU A 180 15.20 -3.81 -7.65
C LEU A 180 16.45 -2.96 -7.36
N PRO A 181 17.10 -2.32 -8.35
CA PRO A 181 18.21 -1.40 -8.08
C PRO A 181 17.80 -0.24 -7.16
N GLY A 182 16.65 0.40 -7.43
CA GLY A 182 16.14 1.51 -6.62
C GLY A 182 15.68 1.08 -5.22
N ILE A 183 15.11 -0.12 -5.08
CA ILE A 183 14.81 -0.70 -3.76
C ILE A 183 16.12 -0.90 -2.98
N ALA A 184 17.14 -1.51 -3.60
CA ALA A 184 18.42 -1.76 -2.94
C ALA A 184 19.08 -0.47 -2.44
N GLU A 185 19.13 0.56 -3.29
CA GLU A 185 19.62 1.90 -2.93
C GLU A 185 18.84 2.48 -1.74
N ARG A 186 17.51 2.41 -1.77
CA ARG A 186 16.65 2.98 -0.73
C ARG A 186 16.81 2.31 0.64
N PHE A 187 17.12 1.02 0.65
CA PHE A 187 17.43 0.27 1.88
C PHE A 187 18.93 0.29 2.24
N GLY A 188 19.78 0.95 1.45
CA GLY A 188 21.21 1.06 1.73
C GLY A 188 21.97 -0.27 1.64
N VAL A 189 21.49 -1.20 0.80
CA VAL A 189 22.09 -2.52 0.60
C VAL A 189 22.50 -2.72 -0.85
N SER A 190 23.38 -3.68 -1.13
CA SER A 190 23.67 -4.06 -2.52
C SER A 190 22.50 -4.82 -3.13
N GLU A 191 22.29 -4.66 -4.43
CA GLU A 191 21.22 -5.37 -5.15
C GLU A 191 21.39 -6.90 -5.07
N SER A 192 22.62 -7.40 -5.15
CA SER A 192 22.90 -8.83 -5.00
C SER A 192 22.52 -9.36 -3.62
N LEU A 193 22.78 -8.59 -2.55
CA LEU A 193 22.37 -8.95 -1.20
C LEU A 193 20.84 -8.94 -1.09
N LEU A 194 20.18 -7.88 -1.57
CA LEU A 194 18.72 -7.77 -1.59
C LEU A 194 18.08 -8.99 -2.26
N ARG A 195 18.46 -9.29 -3.51
CA ARG A 195 17.92 -10.40 -4.29
C ARG A 195 18.11 -11.75 -3.60
N ARG A 196 19.32 -12.00 -3.09
CA ARG A 196 19.66 -13.24 -2.38
C ARG A 196 18.82 -13.38 -1.11
N THR A 197 18.73 -12.33 -0.30
CA THR A 197 17.94 -12.33 0.94
C THR A 197 16.46 -12.53 0.64
N LEU A 198 15.90 -11.87 -0.38
CA LEU A 198 14.51 -12.11 -0.80
C LEU A 198 14.28 -13.57 -1.17
N PHE A 199 15.16 -14.18 -1.97
CA PHE A 199 15.06 -15.59 -2.32
C PHE A 199 15.16 -16.53 -1.10
N GLU A 200 16.17 -16.34 -0.25
CA GLU A 200 16.41 -17.20 0.92
C GLU A 200 15.29 -17.07 1.97
N GLN A 201 14.85 -15.84 2.27
CA GLN A 201 13.81 -15.56 3.27
C GLN A 201 12.39 -15.87 2.78
N THR A 202 12.22 -16.16 1.49
CA THR A 202 10.95 -16.67 0.93
C THR A 202 11.03 -18.17 0.65
N ALA A 203 11.95 -18.89 1.29
CA ALA A 203 12.14 -20.34 1.14
C ALA A 203 12.37 -20.77 -0.33
N GLY A 204 13.08 -19.94 -1.09
CA GLY A 204 13.44 -20.22 -2.48
C GLY A 204 12.35 -19.88 -3.50
N MET A 205 11.33 -19.09 -3.13
CA MET A 205 10.39 -18.54 -4.12
C MET A 205 11.13 -17.62 -5.11
N PHE A 206 10.68 -17.64 -6.36
CA PHE A 206 11.22 -16.81 -7.46
C PHE A 206 12.72 -17.01 -7.72
N PRO A 207 13.15 -18.19 -8.22
CA PRO A 207 14.56 -18.44 -8.50
C PRO A 207 15.17 -17.45 -9.53
N GLU A 208 14.36 -16.74 -10.29
CA GLU A 208 14.79 -15.63 -11.17
C GLU A 208 15.48 -14.50 -10.40
N LEU A 209 15.17 -14.31 -9.11
CA LEU A 209 15.88 -13.33 -8.28
C LEU A 209 17.40 -13.60 -8.25
N VAL A 210 17.81 -14.87 -8.32
CA VAL A 210 19.23 -15.27 -8.29
C VAL A 210 19.76 -15.71 -9.66
N THR A 211 18.90 -16.16 -10.58
CA THR A 211 19.31 -16.70 -11.89
C THR A 211 19.16 -15.72 -13.06
N ARG A 212 18.38 -14.64 -12.91
CA ARG A 212 18.06 -13.67 -13.98
C ARG A 212 18.42 -12.26 -13.55
N SER A 213 19.72 -11.96 -13.56
CA SER A 213 20.24 -10.61 -13.30
C SER A 213 19.86 -9.61 -14.40
N ASP A 214 19.31 -10.06 -15.52
CA ASP A 214 18.78 -9.22 -16.60
C ASP A 214 17.35 -8.70 -16.33
N TYR A 215 16.71 -9.14 -15.24
CA TYR A 215 15.41 -8.61 -14.80
C TYR A 215 15.57 -7.67 -13.62
N ASP A 216 15.42 -6.37 -13.87
CA ASP A 216 15.47 -5.33 -12.83
C ASP A 216 14.13 -5.11 -12.12
N VAL A 217 13.05 -5.67 -12.64
CA VAL A 217 11.70 -5.48 -12.11
C VAL A 217 11.18 -6.75 -11.43
N PHE A 218 10.56 -6.59 -10.27
CA PHE A 218 9.94 -7.66 -9.48
C PHE A 218 8.50 -7.29 -9.11
N LEU A 219 7.56 -8.21 -9.31
CA LEU A 219 6.19 -8.09 -8.84
C LEU A 219 6.03 -8.98 -7.58
N PRO A 220 6.30 -8.44 -6.38
CA PRO A 220 6.21 -9.22 -5.16
C PRO A 220 4.75 -9.59 -4.86
N PRO A 221 4.48 -10.83 -4.37
CA PRO A 221 3.13 -11.27 -4.05
C PRO A 221 2.64 -10.75 -2.68
N ILE A 222 2.81 -9.45 -2.42
CA ILE A 222 2.42 -8.79 -1.17
C ILE A 222 1.13 -8.01 -1.34
N GLY A 223 0.57 -7.53 -0.22
CA GLY A 223 -0.57 -6.62 -0.24
C GLY A 223 -0.24 -5.33 -0.98
N GLY A 224 -1.12 -4.95 -1.91
CA GLY A 224 -1.04 -3.65 -2.60
C GLY A 224 -1.50 -2.49 -1.72
N MET A 225 -1.88 -1.40 -2.36
CA MET A 225 -2.44 -0.24 -1.69
C MET A 225 -3.66 0.30 -2.44
N THR A 226 -4.47 1.07 -1.73
CA THR A 226 -5.56 1.85 -2.35
C THR A 226 -5.42 3.31 -1.95
N ALA A 227 -5.86 4.21 -2.81
CA ALA A 227 -5.90 5.64 -2.51
C ALA A 227 -7.31 6.19 -2.77
N TYR A 228 -7.76 7.10 -1.91
CA TYR A 228 -9.07 7.73 -1.96
C TYR A 228 -8.87 9.24 -2.00
N PHE A 229 -9.39 9.86 -3.05
CA PHE A 229 -9.24 11.28 -3.34
C PHE A 229 -10.58 11.97 -3.12
N PHE A 230 -10.52 13.06 -2.36
CA PHE A 230 -11.66 13.91 -2.01
C PHE A 230 -11.46 15.24 -2.73
N GLY A 231 -12.43 15.64 -3.55
CA GLY A 231 -12.29 16.79 -4.44
C GLY A 231 -11.73 16.41 -5.82
N ASP A 232 -11.10 17.39 -6.48
CA ASP A 232 -10.53 17.21 -7.80
C ASP A 232 -9.12 16.62 -7.73
N VAL A 233 -8.94 15.40 -8.23
CA VAL A 233 -7.62 14.74 -8.26
C VAL A 233 -6.63 15.48 -9.17
N THR A 234 -7.11 16.21 -10.17
CA THR A 234 -6.23 16.88 -11.14
C THR A 234 -5.48 18.06 -10.53
N THR A 235 -5.89 18.57 -9.36
CA THR A 235 -5.26 19.71 -8.70
C THR A 235 -4.27 19.32 -7.60
N ILE A 236 -4.19 18.04 -7.23
CA ILE A 236 -3.47 17.58 -6.03
C ILE A 236 -1.94 17.80 -6.08
N HIS A 237 -1.39 17.92 -7.29
CA HIS A 237 0.03 18.16 -7.52
C HIS A 237 0.42 19.63 -7.34
N ASP A 238 -0.54 20.57 -7.37
CA ASP A 238 -0.27 22.00 -7.24
C ASP A 238 0.00 22.36 -5.76
N PRO A 239 1.23 22.81 -5.40
CA PRO A 239 1.58 23.14 -4.03
C PRO A 239 0.84 24.37 -3.46
N LYS A 240 0.07 25.09 -4.28
CA LYS A 240 -0.80 26.20 -3.85
C LYS A 240 -2.18 25.73 -3.38
N ILE A 241 -2.61 24.54 -3.77
CA ILE A 241 -3.89 23.96 -3.36
C ILE A 241 -3.68 23.24 -2.02
N GLU A 242 -4.53 23.54 -1.04
CA GLU A 242 -4.44 22.89 0.27
C GLU A 242 -4.60 21.37 0.09
N LEU A 243 -3.70 20.59 0.69
CA LEU A 243 -3.75 19.13 0.67
C LEU A 243 -3.77 18.61 2.10
N THR A 244 -4.89 17.98 2.47
CA THR A 244 -4.98 17.14 3.68
C THR A 244 -4.70 15.69 3.31
N CYS A 245 -3.70 15.08 3.93
CA CYS A 245 -3.27 13.73 3.61
C CYS A 245 -3.15 12.84 4.85
N ARG A 246 -3.62 11.60 4.73
CA ARG A 246 -3.39 10.51 5.69
C ARG A 246 -2.82 9.31 4.94
N ILE A 247 -1.68 8.81 5.41
CA ILE A 247 -1.16 7.51 4.99
C ILE A 247 -1.44 6.51 6.10
N HIS A 248 -2.31 5.56 5.82
CA HIS A 248 -2.82 4.57 6.75
C HIS A 248 -2.21 3.21 6.47
N ASP A 249 -1.79 2.51 7.53
CA ASP A 249 -1.39 1.10 7.42
C ASP A 249 -2.54 0.28 7.97
N GLU A 250 -2.94 -0.74 7.22
CA GLU A 250 -4.05 -1.64 7.53
C GLU A 250 -4.01 -2.16 8.97
N CYS A 251 -5.19 -2.13 9.60
CA CYS A 251 -5.46 -2.72 10.90
C CYS A 251 -6.87 -3.32 10.87
N ASN A 252 -7.04 -4.49 10.27
CA ASN A 252 -8.31 -5.17 10.04
C ASN A 252 -9.23 -5.17 11.28
N GLY A 253 -8.70 -5.57 12.44
CA GLY A 253 -9.47 -5.59 13.69
C GLY A 253 -10.05 -4.23 14.10
N SER A 254 -9.36 -3.12 13.85
CA SER A 254 -9.86 -1.77 14.16
C SER A 254 -10.67 -1.23 13.00
N ASP A 255 -10.09 -1.26 11.79
CA ASP A 255 -10.62 -0.65 10.57
C ASP A 255 -11.93 -1.28 10.12
N VAL A 256 -12.15 -2.58 10.34
CA VAL A 256 -13.38 -3.28 9.95
C VAL A 256 -14.30 -3.51 11.15
N PHE A 257 -13.75 -3.96 12.27
CA PHE A 257 -14.53 -4.45 13.41
C PHE A 257 -14.58 -3.50 14.61
N GLY A 258 -13.93 -2.34 14.53
CA GLY A 258 -14.04 -1.31 15.58
C GLY A 258 -13.33 -1.67 16.88
N SER A 259 -12.27 -2.50 16.85
CA SER A 259 -11.44 -2.78 18.03
C SER A 259 -10.95 -1.49 18.69
N ASP A 260 -11.12 -1.43 20.02
CA ASP A 260 -10.84 -0.31 20.91
C ASP A 260 -9.41 -0.32 21.48
N ILE A 261 -8.62 -1.36 21.20
CA ILE A 261 -7.25 -1.55 21.73
C ILE A 261 -6.25 -0.62 21.03
N CYS A 262 -6.62 -0.03 19.88
CA CYS A 262 -5.76 0.85 19.11
C CYS A 262 -6.52 2.01 18.47
N THR A 263 -5.76 3.00 18.02
CA THR A 263 -6.28 4.24 17.42
C THR A 263 -6.36 4.21 15.89
N CYS A 264 -6.21 3.04 15.25
CA CYS A 264 -6.15 2.93 13.78
C CYS A 264 -7.42 3.46 13.09
N ARG A 265 -8.60 2.90 13.38
CA ARG A 265 -9.87 3.38 12.81
C ARG A 265 -10.19 4.82 13.20
N PRO A 266 -10.03 5.25 14.46
CA PRO A 266 -10.21 6.65 14.83
C PRO A 266 -9.36 7.63 13.99
N TYR A 267 -8.08 7.32 13.74
CA TYR A 267 -7.23 8.14 12.87
C TYR A 267 -7.65 8.08 11.40
N LEU A 268 -8.09 6.92 10.90
CA LEU A 268 -8.58 6.77 9.54
C LEU A 268 -9.81 7.65 9.31
N VAL A 269 -10.80 7.56 10.21
CA VAL A 269 -12.03 8.36 10.17
C VAL A 269 -11.71 9.85 10.28
N HIS A 270 -10.87 10.25 11.23
CA HIS A 270 -10.47 11.65 11.38
C HIS A 270 -9.78 12.19 10.12
N GLY A 271 -8.91 11.39 9.50
CA GLY A 271 -8.29 11.74 8.22
C GLY A 271 -9.33 11.93 7.11
N ILE A 272 -10.36 11.07 7.04
CA ILE A 272 -11.45 11.17 6.07
C ILE A 272 -12.26 12.46 6.30
N GLU A 273 -12.64 12.76 7.54
CA GLU A 273 -13.39 13.98 7.87
C GLU A 273 -12.64 15.25 7.46
N LEU A 274 -11.35 15.35 7.82
CA LEU A 274 -10.52 16.49 7.44
C LEU A 274 -10.27 16.56 5.92
N SER A 275 -10.22 15.42 5.24
CA SER A 275 -10.10 15.34 3.78
C SER A 275 -11.35 15.88 3.08
N ILE A 276 -12.54 15.56 3.62
CA ILE A 276 -13.82 16.10 3.15
C ILE A 276 -13.85 17.61 3.35
N GLU A 277 -13.52 18.10 4.54
CA GLU A 277 -13.52 19.54 4.84
C GLU A 277 -12.57 20.33 3.93
N SER A 278 -11.36 19.80 3.70
CA SER A 278 -10.36 20.44 2.83
C SER A 278 -10.88 20.51 1.40
N ALA A 279 -11.46 19.42 0.89
CA ALA A 279 -12.08 19.40 -0.44
C ALA A 279 -13.25 20.39 -0.58
N GLN A 280 -14.11 20.51 0.44
CA GLN A 280 -15.24 21.45 0.44
C GLN A 280 -14.80 22.92 0.42
N LYS A 281 -13.61 23.23 0.97
CA LYS A 281 -13.01 24.57 0.96
C LYS A 281 -12.26 24.90 -0.33
N GLY A 282 -12.28 24.01 -1.33
CA GLY A 282 -11.54 24.17 -2.59
C GLY A 282 -10.11 23.63 -2.55
N GLY A 283 -9.73 22.92 -1.47
CA GLY A 283 -8.52 22.11 -1.39
C GLY A 283 -8.74 20.70 -1.94
N ALA A 284 -7.89 19.77 -1.49
CA ALA A 284 -7.96 18.35 -1.81
C ALA A 284 -7.70 17.49 -0.57
N GLY A 285 -8.34 16.33 -0.52
CA GLY A 285 -8.12 15.32 0.50
C GLY A 285 -7.56 14.03 -0.10
N LEU A 286 -6.68 13.36 0.64
CA LEU A 286 -6.07 12.10 0.23
C LEU A 286 -5.92 11.12 1.39
N ILE A 287 -6.52 9.94 1.24
CA ILE A 287 -6.24 8.79 2.11
C ILE A 287 -5.52 7.73 1.29
N VAL A 288 -4.29 7.39 1.66
CA VAL A 288 -3.58 6.21 1.16
C VAL A 288 -3.74 5.10 2.19
N TYR A 289 -4.21 3.93 1.76
CA TYR A 289 -4.40 2.75 2.59
C TYR A 289 -3.47 1.63 2.12
N ASN A 290 -2.42 1.37 2.90
CA ASN A 290 -1.44 0.32 2.65
C ASN A 290 -1.88 -0.98 3.31
N ARG A 291 -1.91 -2.08 2.55
CA ARG A 291 -2.24 -3.42 3.09
C ARG A 291 -1.04 -4.06 3.78
N LYS A 292 -0.64 -3.44 4.91
CA LYS A 292 0.53 -3.77 5.73
C LYS A 292 0.12 -4.03 7.18
N GLU A 293 -0.70 -5.05 7.41
CA GLU A 293 -1.19 -5.42 8.74
C GLU A 293 -0.06 -5.67 9.76
N GLY A 294 -0.30 -5.28 11.00
CA GLY A 294 0.54 -5.64 12.13
C GLY A 294 1.97 -5.13 12.03
N ARG A 295 2.19 -3.93 11.47
CA ARG A 295 3.54 -3.41 11.18
C ARG A 295 4.33 -4.28 10.19
N ALA A 296 3.63 -4.83 9.21
CA ALA A 296 4.13 -5.82 8.26
C ALA A 296 4.50 -7.18 8.87
N LEU A 297 4.21 -7.44 10.16
CA LEU A 297 4.43 -8.75 10.81
C LEU A 297 3.22 -9.69 10.67
N GLY A 298 2.10 -9.20 10.16
CA GLY A 298 0.85 -9.95 10.00
C GLY A 298 0.01 -10.05 11.27
N GLU A 299 -1.23 -10.52 11.09
CA GLU A 299 -2.26 -10.53 12.14
C GLU A 299 -1.99 -11.54 13.25
N VAL A 300 -1.42 -12.71 12.92
CA VAL A 300 -1.07 -13.75 13.91
C VAL A 300 -0.08 -13.20 14.94
N THR A 301 1.03 -12.61 14.48
CA THR A 301 2.05 -12.02 15.35
C THR A 301 1.47 -10.90 16.21
N LYS A 302 0.63 -10.04 15.61
CA LYS A 302 -0.08 -8.97 16.33
C LYS A 302 -0.92 -9.52 17.49
N PHE A 303 -1.68 -10.59 17.28
CA PHE A 303 -2.52 -11.18 18.33
C PHE A 303 -1.68 -11.88 19.41
N LEU A 304 -0.56 -12.52 19.03
CA LEU A 304 0.40 -13.05 20.00
C LEU A 304 0.97 -11.93 20.89
N VAL A 305 1.31 -10.77 20.32
CA VAL A 305 1.75 -9.59 21.07
C VAL A 305 0.65 -9.08 22.00
N TYR A 306 -0.60 -8.99 21.55
CA TYR A 306 -1.72 -8.57 22.42
C TYR A 306 -1.92 -9.53 23.59
N ASN A 307 -1.88 -10.84 23.34
CA ASN A 307 -1.97 -11.85 24.39
C ASN A 307 -0.80 -11.74 25.39
N ALA A 308 0.43 -11.55 24.89
CA ALA A 308 1.61 -11.37 25.73
C ALA A 308 1.52 -10.09 26.58
N ARG A 309 1.02 -9.00 26.01
CA ARG A 309 0.76 -7.73 26.70
C ARG A 309 -0.26 -7.87 27.83
N LYS A 310 -1.38 -8.55 27.59
CA LYS A 310 -2.41 -8.76 28.62
C LYS A 310 -1.95 -9.72 29.74
N ARG A 311 -1.20 -10.77 29.41
CA ARG A 311 -0.80 -11.83 30.37
C ARG A 311 0.43 -11.51 31.20
N GLN A 312 1.16 -10.44 30.90
CA GLN A 312 2.37 -10.11 31.65
C GLN A 312 2.07 -9.71 33.09
N LYS A 313 3.04 -9.92 33.99
CA LYS A 313 2.95 -9.44 35.37
C LYS A 313 2.77 -7.91 35.37
N GLY A 314 1.65 -7.47 35.94
CA GLY A 314 1.25 -6.06 36.00
C GLY A 314 0.22 -5.63 34.94
N GLY A 315 -0.22 -6.54 34.07
CA GLY A 315 -1.22 -6.27 33.03
C GLY A 315 -0.66 -5.52 31.82
N ASP A 316 -1.54 -5.07 30.92
CA ASP A 316 -1.16 -4.29 29.75
C ASP A 316 -0.86 -2.84 30.14
N THR A 317 0.42 -2.45 30.14
CA THR A 317 0.88 -1.11 30.52
C THR A 317 1.68 -0.46 29.40
N ALA A 318 1.61 0.88 29.33
CA ALA A 318 2.31 1.63 28.30
C ALA A 318 3.84 1.43 28.35
N ALA A 319 4.40 1.31 29.57
CA ALA A 319 5.83 1.14 29.79
C ALA A 319 6.43 -0.14 29.16
N LYS A 320 5.63 -1.21 29.02
CA LYS A 320 6.09 -2.52 28.49
C LYS A 320 5.61 -2.79 27.07
N TYR A 321 5.00 -1.80 26.43
CA TYR A 321 4.32 -1.97 25.13
C TYR A 321 5.29 -2.46 24.03
N PHE A 322 6.45 -1.81 23.88
CA PHE A 322 7.42 -2.17 22.84
C PHE A 322 8.26 -3.40 23.20
N GLU A 323 8.59 -3.57 24.49
CA GLU A 323 9.30 -4.76 25.00
C GLU A 323 8.58 -6.05 24.58
N ARG A 324 7.25 -6.11 24.72
CA ARG A 324 6.48 -7.30 24.32
C ARG A 324 6.44 -7.53 22.82
N THR A 325 6.48 -6.47 22.03
CA THR A 325 6.57 -6.60 20.57
C THR A 325 7.91 -7.21 20.20
N GLU A 326 9.01 -6.69 20.76
CA GLU A 326 10.37 -7.18 20.53
C GLU A 326 10.56 -8.63 21.00
N CYS A 327 10.03 -9.01 22.17
CA CYS A 327 10.10 -10.39 22.66
C CYS A 327 9.44 -11.40 21.71
N VAL A 328 8.36 -11.01 21.02
CA VAL A 328 7.60 -11.93 20.16
C VAL A 328 8.08 -11.88 18.71
N ALA A 329 8.37 -10.68 18.19
CA ALA A 329 8.68 -10.44 16.79
C ALA A 329 10.18 -10.27 16.50
N GLY A 330 11.03 -10.19 17.52
CA GLY A 330 12.46 -9.91 17.40
C GLY A 330 12.81 -8.46 17.06
N VAL A 331 11.81 -7.62 16.76
CA VAL A 331 11.95 -6.19 16.45
C VAL A 331 10.74 -5.41 16.99
N GLN A 332 10.92 -4.13 17.29
CA GLN A 332 9.82 -3.26 17.74
C GLN A 332 8.94 -2.78 16.58
N ASP A 333 9.52 -2.61 15.38
CA ASP A 333 8.83 -2.18 14.18
C ASP A 333 9.57 -2.67 12.93
N MET A 334 8.90 -3.40 12.05
CA MET A 334 9.46 -3.91 10.80
C MET A 334 8.99 -3.09 9.58
N ARG A 335 8.22 -2.02 9.80
CA ARG A 335 7.67 -1.26 8.67
C ARG A 335 8.75 -0.51 7.93
N PHE A 336 8.77 -0.73 6.63
CA PHE A 336 9.48 0.09 5.66
C PHE A 336 8.55 1.19 5.13
N GLN A 337 8.63 2.36 5.74
CA GLN A 337 7.84 3.54 5.34
C GLN A 337 8.46 4.25 4.12
N GLU A 338 9.70 3.93 3.77
CA GLU A 338 10.46 4.49 2.66
C GLU A 338 9.77 4.28 1.30
N LEU A 339 8.89 3.28 1.18
CA LEU A 339 8.13 3.00 -0.04
C LEU A 339 6.79 3.75 -0.11
N MET A 340 6.30 4.30 1.01
CA MET A 340 4.96 4.88 1.05
C MET A 340 4.85 6.21 0.27
N SER A 341 5.98 6.88 0.01
CA SER A 341 6.05 8.15 -0.73
C SER A 341 5.82 7.97 -2.23
N ASP A 342 6.02 6.77 -2.78
CA ASP A 342 6.00 6.54 -4.22
C ASP A 342 4.64 6.86 -4.85
N VAL A 343 3.55 6.54 -4.16
CA VAL A 343 2.20 6.91 -4.62
C VAL A 343 1.98 8.43 -4.60
N LEU A 344 2.62 9.15 -3.68
CA LEU A 344 2.54 10.61 -3.65
C LEU A 344 3.34 11.23 -4.79
N HIS A 345 4.53 10.70 -5.09
CA HIS A 345 5.29 11.08 -6.27
C HIS A 345 4.57 10.72 -7.57
N TRP A 346 3.88 9.58 -7.61
CA TRP A 346 3.03 9.21 -8.74
C TRP A 346 1.90 10.23 -8.97
N LEU A 347 1.39 10.84 -7.90
CA LEU A 347 0.41 11.93 -7.95
C LEU A 347 1.03 13.32 -8.16
N GLY A 348 2.35 13.42 -8.35
CA GLY A 348 3.07 14.69 -8.50
C GLY A 348 3.17 15.53 -7.22
N ILE A 349 2.80 14.98 -6.06
CA ILE A 349 2.76 15.72 -4.79
C ILE A 349 4.18 16.06 -4.33
N THR A 350 4.40 17.34 -4.06
CA THR A 350 5.65 17.88 -3.50
C THR A 350 5.45 18.54 -2.12
N LYS A 351 4.20 18.83 -1.75
CA LYS A 351 3.84 19.50 -0.50
C LYS A 351 2.53 18.95 0.06
N ILE A 352 2.52 18.61 1.34
CA ILE A 352 1.33 18.27 2.13
C ILE A 352 1.12 19.42 3.11
N HIS A 353 -0.06 20.04 3.04
CA HIS A 353 -0.42 21.10 3.98
C HIS A 353 -0.71 20.49 5.34
N ARG A 354 -1.62 19.51 5.39
CA ARG A 354 -2.08 18.92 6.64
C ARG A 354 -1.83 17.41 6.64
N PHE A 355 -0.79 16.97 7.33
CA PHE A 355 -0.46 15.54 7.43
C PHE A 355 -1.07 14.94 8.70
N VAL A 356 -2.12 14.13 8.55
CA VAL A 356 -2.86 13.54 9.69
C VAL A 356 -2.10 12.33 10.22
N SER A 357 -1.08 12.56 11.06
CA SER A 357 -0.23 11.51 11.60
C SER A 357 0.69 11.99 12.73
N MET A 358 0.76 11.19 13.79
CA MET A 358 1.78 11.31 14.84
C MET A 358 3.04 10.46 14.61
N SER A 359 3.12 9.68 13.53
CA SER A 359 4.28 8.82 13.25
C SER A 359 5.47 9.62 12.71
N ASN A 360 6.58 9.63 13.46
CA ASN A 360 7.84 10.23 12.99
C ASN A 360 8.43 9.45 11.82
N MET A 361 8.38 8.11 11.85
CA MET A 361 8.84 7.29 10.72
C MET A 361 8.18 7.70 9.39
N LYS A 362 6.87 7.95 9.41
CA LYS A 362 6.15 8.42 8.23
C LYS A 362 6.58 9.84 7.84
N TYR A 363 6.63 10.75 8.80
CA TYR A 363 7.06 12.13 8.56
C TYR A 363 8.48 12.22 7.97
N ASP A 364 9.43 11.52 8.58
CA ASP A 364 10.83 11.50 8.17
C ASP A 364 11.01 10.88 6.78
N ALA A 365 10.26 9.81 6.47
CA ALA A 365 10.25 9.22 5.13
C ALA A 365 9.72 10.20 4.06
N LEU A 366 8.69 11.00 4.37
CA LEU A 366 8.19 12.04 3.46
C LEU A 366 9.27 13.11 3.22
N LEU A 367 9.89 13.64 4.27
CA LEU A 367 10.95 14.65 4.13
C LEU A 367 12.15 14.13 3.33
N LYS A 368 12.61 12.91 3.62
CA LYS A 368 13.71 12.25 2.89
C LYS A 368 13.36 12.05 1.41
N SER A 369 12.10 11.77 1.09
CA SER A 369 11.62 11.67 -0.29
C SER A 369 11.51 13.04 -1.01
N GLY A 370 11.67 14.14 -0.28
CA GLY A 370 11.59 15.51 -0.81
C GLY A 370 10.18 16.09 -0.81
N ILE A 371 9.26 15.55 0.00
CA ILE A 371 7.91 16.07 0.18
C ILE A 371 7.89 16.97 1.41
N GLN A 372 7.54 18.24 1.21
CA GLN A 372 7.37 19.19 2.31
C GLN A 372 6.09 18.86 3.10
N VAL A 373 6.16 18.91 4.43
CA VAL A 373 4.99 18.83 5.31
C VAL A 373 4.87 20.12 6.11
N VAL A 374 3.74 20.82 6.01
CA VAL A 374 3.53 22.12 6.69
C VAL A 374 3.08 21.92 8.14
N GLU A 375 2.02 21.13 8.37
CA GLU A 375 1.57 20.78 9.70
C GLU A 375 1.33 19.27 9.85
N ARG A 376 1.51 18.79 11.08
CA ARG A 376 1.13 17.44 11.50
C ARG A 376 -0.10 17.53 12.38
N VAL A 377 -1.19 16.90 11.95
CA VAL A 377 -2.46 16.91 12.67
C VAL A 377 -2.56 15.65 13.53
N THR A 378 -2.72 15.84 14.84
CA THR A 378 -2.97 14.74 15.80
C THR A 378 -4.44 14.38 15.84
N ILE A 379 -4.75 13.18 16.33
CA ILE A 379 -6.13 12.83 16.66
C ILE A 379 -6.62 13.66 17.86
N PRO A 380 -7.87 14.15 17.86
CA PRO A 380 -8.51 14.71 19.04
C PRO A 380 -8.64 13.69 20.17
N ASP A 381 -8.45 14.11 21.41
CA ASP A 381 -8.47 13.21 22.58
C ASP A 381 -9.82 12.52 22.75
N GLU A 382 -10.93 13.18 22.41
CA GLU A 382 -12.28 12.61 22.48
C GLU A 382 -12.54 11.47 21.48
N LEU A 383 -11.66 11.31 20.48
CA LEU A 383 -11.73 10.21 19.51
C LEU A 383 -10.82 9.04 19.90
N VAL A 384 -10.02 9.15 20.98
CA VAL A 384 -9.15 8.07 21.46
C VAL A 384 -9.97 7.13 22.36
N PRO A 385 -10.11 5.84 22.00
CA PRO A 385 -10.75 4.87 22.88
C PRO A 385 -10.00 4.71 24.21
N PRO A 386 -10.68 4.43 25.33
CA PRO A 386 -10.04 4.31 26.64
C PRO A 386 -8.90 3.28 26.67
N ASP A 387 -9.09 2.10 26.07
CA ASP A 387 -8.07 1.03 26.05
C ASP A 387 -6.87 1.39 25.16
N ALA A 388 -7.12 2.15 24.08
CA ALA A 388 -6.08 2.66 23.20
C ALA A 388 -5.17 3.71 23.88
N GLN A 389 -5.52 4.21 25.07
CA GLN A 389 -4.65 5.13 25.81
C GLN A 389 -3.30 4.48 26.15
N VAL A 390 -3.26 3.16 26.36
CA VAL A 390 -2.02 2.39 26.55
C VAL A 390 -1.09 2.57 25.35
N GLU A 391 -1.63 2.38 24.15
CA GLU A 391 -0.88 2.56 22.90
C GLU A 391 -0.43 4.01 22.73
N MET A 392 -1.33 4.97 22.95
CA MET A 392 -1.05 6.40 22.75
C MET A 392 0.05 6.89 23.69
N ASN A 393 -0.02 6.54 24.97
CA ASN A 393 0.98 6.94 25.95
C ASN A 393 2.33 6.28 25.69
N ALA A 394 2.35 5.00 25.29
CA ALA A 394 3.58 4.31 24.89
C ALA A 394 4.25 4.98 23.68
N LYS A 395 3.47 5.33 22.65
CA LYS A 395 3.98 6.01 21.46
C LYS A 395 4.54 7.38 21.78
N ARG A 396 3.81 8.20 22.55
CA ARG A 396 4.27 9.54 22.99
C ARG A 396 5.59 9.44 23.75
N ALA A 397 5.73 8.45 24.66
CA ALA A 397 6.97 8.20 25.38
C ALA A 397 8.13 7.75 24.49
N ALA A 398 7.85 6.97 23.45
CA ALA A 398 8.84 6.58 22.44
C ALA A 398 9.16 7.71 21.43
N GLY A 399 8.71 8.95 21.70
CA GLY A 399 9.06 10.14 20.94
C GLY A 399 8.13 10.45 19.76
N TYR A 400 7.00 9.76 19.60
CA TYR A 400 6.00 10.12 18.58
C TYR A 400 5.49 11.54 18.82
N TYR A 401 5.20 12.25 17.73
CA TYR A 401 4.79 13.65 17.79
C TYR A 401 3.52 13.85 18.64
N SER A 402 3.63 14.77 19.59
CA SER A 402 2.57 15.25 20.46
C SER A 402 2.80 16.75 20.66
N PRO A 403 1.81 17.62 20.40
CA PRO A 403 1.94 19.04 20.71
C PRO A 403 2.06 19.28 22.22
N ASP A 404 1.55 18.37 23.05
CA ASP A 404 1.59 18.43 24.51
C ASP A 404 2.71 17.56 25.14
N ARG A 405 3.09 17.94 26.37
CA ARG A 405 4.24 17.49 27.19
C ARG A 405 4.58 15.99 27.10
N ILE A 406 5.88 15.68 27.15
CA ILE A 406 6.43 14.32 27.32
C ILE A 406 5.87 13.72 28.62
N VAL A 407 5.15 12.61 28.51
CA VAL A 407 4.57 11.86 29.63
C VAL A 407 5.70 11.21 30.44
N ASP A 408 5.74 11.44 31.76
CA ASP A 408 6.75 10.87 32.65
C ASP A 408 6.61 9.34 32.76
N ILE A 409 7.71 8.62 33.00
CA ILE A 409 7.75 7.16 33.23
C ILE A 409 6.75 6.73 34.31
N ASN A 410 6.57 7.54 35.36
CA ASN A 410 5.62 7.24 36.43
C ASN A 410 4.15 7.33 35.98
N GLU A 411 3.83 8.19 35.01
CA GLU A 411 2.48 8.29 34.42
C GLU A 411 2.21 7.14 33.43
N LEU A 412 3.23 6.70 32.70
CA LEU A 412 3.14 5.53 31.80
C LEU A 412 2.80 4.24 32.55
N ALA A 413 3.32 4.07 33.77
CA ALA A 413 3.04 2.90 34.60
C ALA A 413 1.60 2.86 35.14
N ARG A 414 0.92 4.03 35.19
CA ARG A 414 -0.47 4.15 35.65
C ARG A 414 -1.48 3.87 34.55
N THR A 415 -1.11 4.08 33.28
CA THR A 415 -1.98 3.75 32.15
C THR A 415 -2.07 2.24 31.98
N ARG A 416 -3.29 1.71 32.16
CA ARG A 416 -3.57 0.27 32.09
C ARG A 416 -4.70 -0.01 31.13
N GLY A 417 -4.54 -1.04 30.33
CA GLY A 417 -5.61 -1.59 29.51
C GLY A 417 -6.53 -2.49 30.32
N ARG A 418 -7.62 -2.94 29.69
CA ARG A 418 -8.59 -3.88 30.24
C ARG A 418 -7.95 -5.23 30.57
N ASP A 419 -8.53 -5.93 31.54
CA ASP A 419 -8.06 -7.24 31.98
C ASP A 419 -8.26 -8.33 30.89
N LEU A 420 -7.72 -9.53 31.12
CA LEU A 420 -7.82 -10.64 30.16
C LEU A 420 -9.24 -11.21 30.05
N ASN A 421 -10.06 -11.08 31.09
CA ASN A 421 -11.39 -11.68 31.18
C ASN A 421 -12.53 -10.70 30.77
N GLU A 422 -12.16 -9.54 30.24
CA GLU A 422 -13.02 -8.48 29.70
C GLU A 422 -12.68 -8.25 28.22
#